data_AF-A0A3M1YXL6-F1
#
_entry.id   AF-A0A3M1YXL6-F1
#
_cell.length_a   1.000
_cell.length_b   1.000
_cell.length_c   1.000
_cell.angle_alpha   90.00
_cell.angle_beta   90.00
_cell.angle_gamma   90.00
#
_symmetry.space_group_name_H-M   'P 1'
#
loop_
_entity.id
_entity.type
_entity.pdbx_description
1 polymer ?
#
loop_
_entity_poly.entity_id
_entity_poly.type
_entity_poly.pdbx_seq_one_letter_code
_entity_poly.pdbx_strand_id
1 'polypeptide(L)'
;NDSLKLHIEDTRGEFTIPFLCVTKDYEGRYWLGSYNSGVYVFEKNRKILHLTTQNGLPSNEVRAILPRKNGEVWIGTRYGLYVHGNPALTQKLNELIPSSFVSYIYSRNDRDVWVNLASKPGGVWHFKDDQLVEILHANEGFYSKTTLIDESGTLFLGTYKGLIIYPNRNFENFGKESGLTDTYIRSITRGPDGNIWVATKTDGLFKFVGNKFIKVNLPDSLFAGNSIFTLQTIDQKLWIGTARGLYIYDGKKILRNKLTNFFKDFAIRRIKKIGDTYFIVSNSNIFAYKNGKIVDYSFNLKSKKRLSIWGIAQDKLGRLFIGTNGQGAFLLKDEQWQSLHLPDSLNQIFSVSEDTNNILYVATSKGLLKWDGQHFSQILNLNQTVWDVLPMGSMTWLLTSRGLYQLKQNKIRIYSLKNGLISTEFNMGAVFSLNENEAWFGGVEGLVHYKKRLTYPDFLPKFLITQITS
;
A
#
# COMPACT_ATOMS: atom_id res chain seq x y z
N ASN A 1 8.56 35.51 19.19
CA ASN A 1 9.67 36.38 18.73
C ASN A 1 10.96 35.67 19.10
N ASP A 2 11.39 34.74 18.26
CA ASP A 2 12.55 33.86 18.54
C ASP A 2 13.69 34.18 17.57
N SER A 3 14.09 35.46 17.50
CA SER A 3 15.24 35.87 16.69
C SER A 3 16.48 35.85 17.55
N LEU A 4 17.47 35.03 17.20
CA LEU A 4 18.81 35.11 17.76
C LEU A 4 19.43 36.43 17.27
N LYS A 5 19.78 37.34 18.19
CA LYS A 5 20.51 38.57 17.87
C LYS A 5 22.00 38.30 18.04
N LEU A 6 22.74 38.22 16.94
CA LEU A 6 24.20 38.24 16.99
C LEU A 6 24.64 39.70 16.85
N HIS A 7 25.33 40.23 17.86
CA HIS A 7 25.95 41.54 17.77
C HIS A 7 27.22 41.42 16.93
N ILE A 8 27.17 41.93 15.69
CA ILE A 8 28.34 42.06 14.84
C ILE A 8 28.76 43.52 14.97
N GLU A 9 29.79 43.80 15.78
CA GLU A 9 30.30 45.15 15.98
C GLU A 9 30.88 45.70 14.67
N ASP A 10 30.21 46.70 14.08
CA ASP A 10 30.84 47.71 13.23
C ASP A 10 30.91 48.99 14.07
N THR A 11 32.08 49.62 14.13
CA THR A 11 32.46 50.69 15.04
C THR A 11 31.74 52.03 14.78
N ARG A 12 30.58 52.03 14.11
CA ARG A 12 29.87 53.24 13.67
C ARG A 12 28.35 53.27 13.93
N GLY A 13 27.79 52.31 14.67
CA GLY A 13 26.38 52.32 15.09
C GLY A 13 25.76 50.93 15.14
N GLU A 14 24.93 50.65 16.15
CA GLU A 14 24.35 49.32 16.39
C GLU A 14 23.35 48.89 15.30
N PHE A 15 23.82 48.17 14.29
CA PHE A 15 22.95 47.41 13.39
C PHE A 15 22.75 46.00 13.93
N THR A 16 21.55 45.71 14.44
CA THR A 16 21.16 44.35 14.81
C THR A 16 20.67 43.60 13.56
N ILE A 17 21.38 42.56 13.12
CA ILE A 17 20.90 41.67 12.06
C ILE A 17 20.04 40.56 12.68
N PRO A 18 18.74 40.46 12.37
CA PRO A 18 17.90 39.38 12.86
C PRO A 18 18.17 38.09 12.08
N PHE A 19 18.71 37.07 12.77
CA PHE A 19 18.89 35.74 12.21
C PHE A 19 17.65 34.87 12.43
N LEU A 20 17.21 34.19 11.37
CA LEU A 20 16.03 33.33 11.35
C LEU A 20 16.37 31.84 11.48
N CYS A 21 17.56 31.45 11.04
CA CYS A 21 18.03 30.07 11.14
C CYS A 21 19.55 30.02 11.26
N VAL A 22 20.04 28.97 11.91
CA VAL A 22 21.46 28.67 12.07
C VAL A 22 21.69 27.18 11.97
N THR A 23 22.78 26.78 11.33
CA THR A 23 23.17 25.37 11.22
C THR A 23 24.68 25.25 11.10
N LYS A 24 25.21 24.08 11.44
CA LYS A 24 26.63 23.73 11.31
C LYS A 24 26.78 22.71 10.19
N ASP A 25 27.68 22.96 9.25
CA ASP A 25 27.96 21.99 8.19
C ASP A 25 28.97 20.91 8.60
N TYR A 26 29.24 19.98 7.67
CA TYR A 26 30.13 18.84 7.90
C TYR A 26 31.63 19.21 7.98
N GLU A 27 32.01 20.43 7.58
CA GLU A 27 33.36 20.98 7.76
C GLU A 27 33.49 21.76 9.07
N GLY A 28 32.39 21.94 9.79
CA GLY A 28 32.34 22.63 11.07
C GLY A 28 32.12 24.14 10.97
N ARG A 29 31.74 24.64 9.79
CA ARG A 29 31.40 26.04 9.54
C ARG A 29 29.95 26.31 9.95
N TYR A 30 29.68 27.49 10.48
CA TYR A 30 28.35 27.93 10.89
C TYR A 30 27.71 28.77 9.81
N TRP A 31 26.55 28.35 9.33
CA TRP A 31 25.74 29.06 8.34
C TRP A 31 24.55 29.72 9.03
N LEU A 32 24.43 31.04 8.88
CA LEU A 32 23.42 31.86 9.53
C LEU A 32 22.56 32.55 8.45
N GLY A 33 21.27 32.24 8.42
CA GLY A 33 20.30 32.87 7.52
C GLY A 33 19.59 34.03 8.20
N SER A 34 19.53 35.18 7.54
CA SER A 34 18.94 36.42 8.09
C SER A 34 17.59 36.78 7.48
N TYR A 35 16.87 37.69 8.13
CA TYR A 35 15.57 38.17 7.64
C TYR A 35 15.68 38.99 6.34
N ASN A 36 16.77 39.74 6.14
CA ASN A 36 16.91 40.63 4.99
C ASN A 36 18.35 40.90 4.53
N SER A 37 19.34 40.25 5.13
CA SER A 37 20.77 40.47 4.86
C SER A 37 21.45 39.26 4.22
N GLY A 38 20.69 38.26 3.75
CA GLY A 38 21.22 37.06 3.12
C GLY A 38 21.79 36.06 4.13
N VAL A 39 22.88 35.38 3.74
CA VAL A 39 23.54 34.32 4.51
C VAL A 39 24.95 34.70 4.91
N TYR A 40 25.28 34.52 6.18
CA TYR A 40 26.64 34.66 6.69
C TYR A 40 27.20 33.29 7.03
N VAL A 41 28.45 33.03 6.66
CA VAL A 41 29.16 31.81 7.03
C VAL A 41 30.37 32.17 7.87
N PHE A 42 30.51 31.50 9.00
CA PHE A 42 31.61 31.66 9.93
C PHE A 42 32.38 30.36 10.08
N GLU A 43 33.70 30.49 10.11
CA GLU A 43 34.58 29.43 10.59
C GLU A 43 35.26 29.94 11.87
N LYS A 44 35.03 29.25 12.98
CA LYS A 44 35.36 29.74 14.33
C LYS A 44 34.74 31.13 14.54
N ASN A 45 35.57 32.17 14.73
CA ASN A 45 35.13 33.54 14.97
C ASN A 45 35.29 34.45 13.74
N ARG A 46 35.65 33.89 12.57
CA ARG A 46 35.90 34.67 11.35
C ARG A 46 34.74 34.49 10.36
N LYS A 47 34.18 35.60 9.89
CA LYS A 47 33.29 35.61 8.72
C LYS A 47 34.10 35.23 7.48
N ILE A 48 33.71 34.15 6.81
CA ILE A 48 34.40 33.64 5.61
C ILE A 48 33.57 33.83 4.33
N LEU A 49 32.25 33.95 4.44
CA LEU A 49 31.36 34.14 3.30
C LEU A 49 30.15 34.99 3.69
N HIS A 50 29.70 35.83 2.76
CA HIS A 50 28.44 36.55 2.83
C HIS A 50 27.74 36.44 1.47
N LEU A 51 26.62 35.71 1.43
CA LEU A 51 25.82 35.51 0.23
C LEU A 51 24.60 36.41 0.25
N THR A 52 24.39 37.15 -0.82
CA THR A 52 23.23 38.03 -1.04
C THR A 52 22.67 37.83 -2.44
N THR A 53 21.62 38.57 -2.79
CA THR A 53 21.08 38.64 -4.15
C THR A 53 22.12 39.04 -5.20
N GLN A 54 23.14 39.82 -4.83
CA GLN A 54 24.26 40.14 -5.72
C GLN A 54 25.11 38.91 -6.08
N ASN A 55 25.04 37.86 -5.26
CA ASN A 55 25.73 36.58 -5.47
C ASN A 55 24.81 35.52 -6.10
N GLY A 56 23.61 35.89 -6.55
CA GLY A 56 22.64 34.97 -7.17
C GLY A 56 21.67 34.30 -6.19
N LEU A 57 21.66 34.71 -4.91
CA LEU A 57 20.63 34.27 -3.97
C LEU A 57 19.25 34.80 -4.43
N PRO A 58 18.19 33.99 -4.53
CA PRO A 58 16.88 34.47 -5.02
C PRO A 58 16.23 35.56 -4.14
N SER A 59 16.54 35.57 -2.84
CA SER A 59 16.14 36.63 -1.90
C SER A 59 17.06 36.69 -0.70
N ASN A 60 17.28 37.90 -0.16
CA ASN A 60 18.04 38.09 1.08
C ASN A 60 17.28 37.69 2.35
N GLU A 61 15.99 37.33 2.23
CA GLU A 61 15.21 36.74 3.32
C GLU A 61 15.39 35.22 3.32
N VAL A 62 16.20 34.72 4.26
CA VAL A 62 16.65 33.33 4.33
C VAL A 62 16.01 32.60 5.49
N ARG A 63 15.30 31.51 5.19
CA ARG A 63 14.35 30.86 6.08
C ARG A 63 14.75 29.45 6.47
N ALA A 64 15.54 28.80 5.63
CA ALA A 64 16.07 27.47 5.89
C ALA A 64 17.47 27.32 5.30
N ILE A 65 18.33 26.58 6.00
CA ILE A 65 19.65 26.18 5.51
C ILE A 65 19.84 24.71 5.87
N LEU A 66 20.21 23.90 4.88
CA LEU A 66 20.46 22.47 5.00
C LEU A 66 21.81 22.11 4.33
N PRO A 67 22.89 21.95 5.12
CA PRO A 67 24.14 21.39 4.65
C PRO A 67 24.02 19.88 4.38
N ARG A 68 24.71 19.40 3.34
CA ARG A 68 24.75 17.98 2.94
C ARG A 68 26.19 17.45 2.98
N LYS A 69 26.38 16.14 3.11
CA LYS A 69 27.72 15.54 3.19
C LYS A 69 28.52 15.64 1.89
N ASN A 70 27.85 15.83 0.76
CA ASN A 70 28.51 16.05 -0.53
C ASN A 70 29.09 17.47 -0.68
N GLY A 71 29.01 18.31 0.37
CA GLY A 71 29.52 19.68 0.36
C GLY A 71 28.50 20.73 -0.13
N GLU A 72 27.37 20.32 -0.68
CA GLU A 72 26.31 21.24 -1.08
C GLU A 72 25.58 21.81 0.15
N VAL A 73 25.15 23.06 0.04
CA VAL A 73 24.29 23.70 1.06
C VAL A 73 23.04 24.24 0.41
N TRP A 74 21.89 23.64 0.75
CA TRP A 74 20.59 24.07 0.27
C TRP A 74 20.07 25.20 1.14
N ILE A 75 19.63 26.28 0.50
CA ILE A 75 19.21 27.52 1.14
C ILE A 75 17.81 27.85 0.64
N GLY A 76 16.87 27.89 1.57
CA GLY A 76 15.48 28.27 1.32
C GLY A 76 15.31 29.77 1.55
N THR A 77 14.81 30.46 0.54
CA THR A 77 14.59 31.90 0.59
C THR A 77 13.11 32.24 0.38
N ARG A 78 12.75 33.51 0.58
CA ARG A 78 11.40 33.99 0.28
C ARG A 78 10.97 33.83 -1.19
N TYR A 79 11.91 33.76 -2.13
CA TYR A 79 11.59 33.72 -3.57
C TYR A 79 12.32 32.60 -4.32
N GLY A 80 12.59 31.48 -3.65
CA GLY A 80 13.13 30.29 -4.28
C GLY A 80 14.20 29.57 -3.46
N LEU A 81 14.84 28.59 -4.10
CA LEU A 81 15.93 27.80 -3.54
C LEU A 81 17.29 28.28 -4.08
N TYR A 82 18.34 28.13 -3.29
CA TYR A 82 19.72 28.29 -3.72
C TYR A 82 20.55 27.12 -3.22
N VAL A 83 21.34 26.50 -4.10
CA VAL A 83 22.22 25.39 -3.75
C VAL A 83 23.66 25.86 -3.89
N HIS A 84 24.27 26.22 -2.76
CA HIS A 84 25.69 26.56 -2.74
C HIS A 84 26.52 25.34 -3.17
N GLY A 85 27.48 25.57 -4.08
CA GLY A 85 28.26 24.51 -4.71
C GLY A 85 27.61 23.87 -5.94
N ASN A 86 26.35 24.23 -6.28
CA ASN A 86 25.66 23.67 -7.45
C ASN A 86 24.73 24.70 -8.14
N PRO A 87 25.27 25.60 -8.98
CA PRO A 87 24.49 26.60 -9.71
C PRO A 87 23.49 25.99 -10.70
N ALA A 88 23.85 24.90 -11.37
CA ALA A 88 22.96 24.23 -12.34
C ALA A 88 21.70 23.68 -11.67
N LEU A 89 21.85 23.05 -10.49
CA LEU A 89 20.71 22.58 -9.71
C LEU A 89 19.88 23.75 -9.17
N THR A 90 20.52 24.85 -8.78
CA THR A 90 19.81 26.08 -8.37
C THR A 90 18.87 26.56 -9.48
N GLN A 91 19.36 26.67 -10.72
CA GLN A 91 18.53 27.07 -11.86
C GLN A 91 17.37 26.09 -12.06
N LYS A 92 17.65 24.79 -12.15
CA LYS A 92 16.65 23.73 -12.37
C LYS A 92 15.52 23.77 -11.33
N LEU A 93 15.85 23.94 -10.05
CA LEU A 93 14.85 23.95 -8.98
C LEU A 93 13.94 25.19 -9.07
N ASN A 94 14.48 26.36 -9.38
CA ASN A 94 13.69 27.58 -9.50
C ASN A 94 12.84 27.63 -10.77
N GLU A 95 13.20 26.89 -11.82
CA GLU A 95 12.32 26.67 -12.99
C GLU A 95 11.09 25.83 -12.61
N LEU A 96 11.24 24.86 -11.71
CA LEU A 96 10.15 23.97 -11.28
C LEU A 96 9.23 24.59 -10.22
N ILE A 97 9.77 25.40 -9.31
CA ILE A 97 9.01 26.07 -8.24
C ILE A 97 9.31 27.59 -8.23
N PRO A 98 8.92 28.32 -9.30
CA PRO A 98 9.30 29.71 -9.49
C PRO A 98 8.75 30.61 -8.38
N SER A 99 9.58 31.57 -7.95
CA SER A 99 9.23 32.61 -6.96
C SER A 99 8.57 32.08 -5.68
N SER A 100 8.86 30.85 -5.31
CA SER A 100 8.19 30.16 -4.21
C SER A 100 8.82 30.51 -2.86
N PHE A 101 7.97 30.74 -1.86
CA PHE A 101 8.44 30.99 -0.50
C PHE A 101 8.79 29.66 0.18
N VAL A 102 10.09 29.36 0.24
CA VAL A 102 10.61 28.18 0.93
C VAL A 102 10.67 28.43 2.43
N SER A 103 9.76 27.81 3.19
CA SER A 103 9.66 28.02 4.63
C SER A 103 10.51 27.06 5.46
N TYR A 104 10.81 25.87 4.91
CA TYR A 104 11.58 24.85 5.59
C TYR A 104 12.23 23.89 4.60
N ILE A 105 13.42 23.40 4.94
CA ILE A 105 14.11 22.34 4.21
C ILE A 105 14.56 21.31 5.23
N TYR A 106 14.27 20.04 4.94
CA TYR A 106 14.60 18.90 5.79
C TYR A 106 15.23 17.80 4.95
N SER A 107 16.15 17.06 5.55
CA SER A 107 16.67 15.84 4.97
C SER A 107 16.86 14.78 6.03
N ARG A 108 16.57 13.53 5.66
CA ARG A 108 16.88 12.36 6.47
C ARG A 108 18.26 11.80 6.15
N ASN A 109 18.73 11.97 4.91
CA ASN A 109 20.02 11.50 4.40
C ASN A 109 20.40 12.25 3.11
N ASP A 110 21.65 12.13 2.68
CA ASP A 110 22.18 12.88 1.53
C ASP A 110 21.51 12.60 0.18
N ARG A 111 20.51 11.73 0.06
CA ARG A 111 19.79 11.47 -1.20
C ARG A 111 18.33 11.93 -1.21
N ASP A 112 17.81 12.38 -0.06
CA ASP A 112 16.42 12.77 0.11
C ASP A 112 16.34 14.18 0.71
N VAL A 113 15.79 15.15 -0.02
CA VAL A 113 15.56 16.52 0.47
C VAL A 113 14.08 16.89 0.35
N TRP A 114 13.50 17.36 1.44
CA TRP A 114 12.11 17.78 1.54
C TRP A 114 12.03 19.29 1.66
N VAL A 115 11.16 19.90 0.87
CA VAL A 115 11.02 21.35 0.77
C VAL A 115 9.58 21.74 1.04
N ASN A 116 9.36 22.61 2.02
CA ASN A 116 8.06 23.20 2.28
C ASN A 116 7.93 24.55 1.59
N LEU A 117 6.82 24.75 0.90
CA LEU A 117 6.46 26.00 0.27
C LEU A 117 5.28 26.64 1.00
N ALA A 118 5.49 27.85 1.50
CA ALA A 118 4.48 28.67 2.17
C ALA A 118 3.86 29.74 1.24
N SER A 119 4.06 29.62 -0.07
CA SER A 119 3.43 30.43 -1.12
C SER A 119 1.99 29.99 -1.43
N LYS A 120 1.32 30.69 -2.34
CA LYS A 120 0.02 30.28 -2.93
C LYS A 120 0.18 30.10 -4.45
N PRO A 121 0.10 28.86 -4.98
CA PRO A 121 -0.02 27.61 -4.24
C PRO A 121 1.26 27.30 -3.43
N GLY A 122 1.08 26.53 -2.37
CA GLY A 122 2.14 26.03 -1.50
C GLY A 122 2.11 24.50 -1.44
N GLY A 123 2.87 23.91 -0.53
CA GLY A 123 2.93 22.46 -0.48
C GLY A 123 4.16 21.86 0.19
N VAL A 124 4.27 20.54 0.09
CA VAL A 124 5.49 19.79 0.38
C VAL A 124 5.99 19.16 -0.91
N TRP A 125 7.26 19.36 -1.19
CA TRP A 125 7.98 18.82 -2.34
C TRP A 125 9.12 17.94 -1.84
N HIS A 126 9.47 16.94 -2.64
CA HIS A 126 10.52 15.99 -2.34
C HIS A 126 11.47 15.88 -3.53
N PHE A 127 12.73 16.22 -3.28
CA PHE A 127 13.84 16.06 -4.21
C PHE A 127 14.57 14.76 -3.92
N LYS A 128 14.55 13.86 -4.90
CA LYS A 128 15.19 12.55 -4.83
C LYS A 128 15.63 12.11 -6.22
N ASP A 129 16.83 11.53 -6.31
CA ASP A 129 17.39 11.00 -7.56
C ASP A 129 17.32 12.02 -8.71
N ASP A 130 17.71 13.27 -8.42
CA ASP A 130 17.68 14.43 -9.32
C ASP A 130 16.30 14.86 -9.84
N GLN A 131 15.23 14.35 -9.24
CA GLN A 131 13.85 14.72 -9.55
C GLN A 131 13.21 15.41 -8.36
N LEU A 132 12.60 16.57 -8.61
CA LEU A 132 11.75 17.26 -7.65
C LEU A 132 10.29 16.88 -7.93
N VAL A 133 9.60 16.37 -6.91
CA VAL A 133 8.21 15.95 -7.04
C VAL A 133 7.34 16.58 -5.97
N GLU A 134 6.17 17.08 -6.37
CA GLU A 134 5.16 17.54 -5.43
C GLU A 134 4.55 16.35 -4.68
N ILE A 135 4.64 16.39 -3.35
CA ILE A 135 4.08 15.37 -2.46
C ILE A 135 2.71 15.78 -1.96
N LEU A 136 2.56 17.05 -1.55
CA LEU A 136 1.33 17.64 -1.07
C LEU A 136 1.10 18.99 -1.73
N HIS A 137 0.02 19.09 -2.49
CA HIS A 137 -0.46 20.35 -3.03
C HIS A 137 -1.31 21.11 -2.01
N ALA A 138 -1.15 22.44 -1.93
CA ALA A 138 -1.99 23.29 -1.11
C ALA A 138 -2.32 24.62 -1.81
N ASN A 139 -3.52 24.69 -2.40
CA ASN A 139 -4.01 25.88 -3.12
C ASN A 139 -3.89 27.17 -2.29
N GLU A 140 -4.35 27.11 -1.04
CA GLU A 140 -4.30 28.26 -0.13
C GLU A 140 -2.92 28.52 0.49
N GLY A 141 -1.94 27.69 0.14
CA GLY A 141 -0.69 27.56 0.88
C GLY A 141 -0.93 27.03 2.30
N PHE A 142 0.12 26.48 2.90
CA PHE A 142 0.17 26.39 4.35
C PHE A 142 1.58 26.73 4.79
N TYR A 143 1.67 27.53 5.85
CA TYR A 143 2.95 27.81 6.46
C TYR A 143 3.26 26.67 7.44
N SER A 144 4.09 25.73 7.00
CA SER A 144 4.70 24.75 7.89
C SER A 144 6.10 25.21 8.31
N LYS A 145 6.32 25.18 9.62
CA LYS A 145 7.63 25.47 10.24
C LYS A 145 8.53 24.24 10.30
N THR A 146 7.95 23.06 10.24
CA THR A 146 8.69 21.80 10.36
C THR A 146 7.96 20.70 9.63
N THR A 147 8.73 19.87 8.95
CA THR A 147 8.28 18.64 8.30
C THR A 147 9.15 17.51 8.79
N LEU A 148 8.50 16.42 9.18
CA LEU A 148 9.16 15.15 9.45
C LEU A 148 8.42 14.06 8.68
N ILE A 149 9.18 13.17 8.05
CA ILE A 149 8.62 11.93 7.50
C ILE A 149 9.15 10.76 8.32
N ASP A 150 8.22 9.98 8.84
CA ASP A 150 8.61 8.77 9.56
C ASP A 150 8.94 7.63 8.59
N GLU A 151 9.38 6.53 9.16
CA GLU A 151 9.82 5.36 8.41
C GLU A 151 8.66 4.55 7.84
N SER A 152 7.44 4.89 8.20
CA SER A 152 6.22 4.35 7.62
C SER A 152 5.71 5.19 6.45
N GLY A 153 6.36 6.32 6.15
CA GLY A 153 5.95 7.27 5.11
C GLY A 153 4.91 8.28 5.58
N THR A 154 4.60 8.33 6.88
CA THR A 154 3.68 9.32 7.44
C THR A 154 4.36 10.67 7.48
N LEU A 155 3.71 11.68 6.89
CA LEU A 155 4.18 13.05 6.82
C LEU A 155 3.57 13.85 7.97
N PHE A 156 4.42 14.33 8.86
CA PHE A 156 4.08 15.20 9.99
C PHE A 156 4.45 16.63 9.64
N LEU A 157 3.45 17.52 9.66
CA LEU A 157 3.61 18.93 9.33
C LEU A 157 3.25 19.77 10.55
N GLY A 158 4.25 20.38 11.18
CA GLY A 158 4.02 21.39 12.20
C GLY A 158 3.64 22.71 11.53
N THR A 159 2.40 23.15 11.72
CA THR A 159 1.87 24.41 11.20
C THR A 159 1.49 25.36 12.34
N TYR A 160 1.24 26.63 12.03
CA TYR A 160 0.72 27.57 13.04
C TYR A 160 -0.66 27.19 13.59
N LYS A 161 -1.40 26.32 12.89
CA LYS A 161 -2.71 25.80 13.32
C LYS A 161 -2.61 24.46 14.05
N GLY A 162 -1.40 24.03 14.38
CA GLY A 162 -1.11 22.74 15.02
C GLY A 162 -0.46 21.73 14.09
N LEU A 163 -0.49 20.47 14.50
CA LEU A 163 0.12 19.35 13.79
C LEU A 163 -0.87 18.74 12.79
N ILE A 164 -0.47 18.70 11.51
CA ILE A 164 -1.21 17.98 10.47
C ILE A 164 -0.45 16.68 10.18
N ILE A 165 -1.17 15.56 10.20
CA ILE A 165 -0.60 14.23 9.95
C ILE A 165 -1.23 13.68 8.67
N TYR A 166 -0.40 13.39 7.68
CA TYR A 166 -0.80 12.71 6.46
C TYR A 166 -0.26 11.28 6.47
N PRO A 167 -1.10 10.27 6.79
CA PRO A 167 -0.68 8.87 6.75
C PRO A 167 -0.36 8.43 5.30
N ASN A 168 0.30 7.27 5.16
CA ASN A 168 0.78 6.73 3.89
C ASN A 168 -0.25 6.89 2.76
N ARG A 169 0.11 7.72 1.76
CA ARG A 169 -0.78 8.14 0.65
C ARG A 169 -0.91 7.11 -0.48
N ASN A 170 -0.33 5.92 -0.30
CA ASN A 170 -0.55 4.80 -1.23
C ASN A 170 -1.89 4.10 -0.96
N PHE A 171 -2.57 4.40 0.14
CA PHE A 171 -3.85 3.80 0.49
C PHE A 171 -5.00 4.79 0.34
N GLU A 172 -6.04 4.35 -0.34
CA GLU A 172 -7.33 5.01 -0.41
C GLU A 172 -8.36 4.08 0.24
N ASN A 173 -9.16 4.61 1.16
CA ASN A 173 -10.11 3.84 1.93
C ASN A 173 -11.53 4.05 1.43
N PHE A 174 -12.31 2.98 1.39
CA PHE A 174 -13.72 3.04 1.01
C PHE A 174 -14.58 2.31 2.03
N GLY A 175 -15.37 3.07 2.78
CA GLY A 175 -16.38 2.58 3.72
C GLY A 175 -17.79 2.99 3.30
N LYS A 176 -18.66 3.24 4.29
CA LYS A 176 -20.08 3.57 4.05
C LYS A 176 -20.27 4.88 3.28
N GLU A 177 -19.44 5.88 3.57
CA GLU A 177 -19.42 7.19 2.91
C GLU A 177 -19.10 7.09 1.41
N SER A 178 -18.46 5.99 1.01
CA SER A 178 -18.14 5.69 -0.38
C SER A 178 -19.28 4.98 -1.13
N GLY A 179 -20.43 4.72 -0.49
CA GLY A 179 -21.61 4.08 -1.08
C GLY A 179 -21.77 2.59 -0.75
N LEU A 180 -20.88 2.01 0.05
CA LEU A 180 -21.01 0.63 0.55
C LEU A 180 -22.00 0.56 1.70
N THR A 181 -23.21 0.09 1.45
CA THR A 181 -24.23 -0.09 2.51
C THR A 181 -23.93 -1.29 3.43
N ASP A 182 -23.11 -2.23 2.98
CA ASP A 182 -22.47 -3.28 3.80
C ASP A 182 -20.95 -3.22 3.58
N THR A 183 -20.20 -3.08 4.67
CA THR A 183 -18.75 -2.91 4.65
C THR A 183 -17.97 -4.21 4.79
N TYR A 184 -18.64 -5.34 5.08
CA TYR A 184 -17.96 -6.61 5.19
C TYR A 184 -17.72 -7.21 3.80
N ILE A 185 -16.49 -7.13 3.33
CA ILE A 185 -16.13 -7.54 1.96
C ILE A 185 -15.81 -9.03 1.92
N ARG A 186 -16.45 -9.79 1.03
CA ARG A 186 -16.17 -11.22 0.83
C ARG A 186 -15.32 -11.52 -0.40
N SER A 187 -15.48 -10.76 -1.47
CA SER A 187 -14.74 -11.03 -2.70
C SER A 187 -14.63 -9.78 -3.58
N ILE A 188 -13.52 -9.68 -4.31
CA ILE A 188 -13.19 -8.55 -5.19
C ILE A 188 -12.72 -9.12 -6.53
N THR A 189 -13.18 -8.54 -7.64
CA THR A 189 -12.66 -8.86 -8.97
C THR A 189 -12.82 -7.68 -9.91
N ARG A 190 -12.10 -7.67 -11.04
CA ARG A 190 -12.40 -6.74 -12.14
C ARG A 190 -13.50 -7.34 -13.00
N GLY A 191 -14.67 -6.72 -13.03
CA GLY A 191 -15.81 -7.18 -13.80
C GLY A 191 -15.62 -7.09 -15.32
N PRO A 192 -16.58 -7.63 -16.09
CA PRO A 192 -16.50 -7.66 -17.56
C PRO A 192 -16.58 -6.28 -18.22
N ASP A 193 -17.11 -5.28 -17.50
CA ASP A 193 -17.15 -3.88 -17.92
C ASP A 193 -15.88 -3.10 -17.53
N GLY A 194 -14.85 -3.80 -17.03
CA GLY A 194 -13.56 -3.23 -16.66
C GLY A 194 -13.53 -2.55 -15.29
N ASN A 195 -14.67 -2.38 -14.63
CA ASN A 195 -14.77 -1.79 -13.30
C ASN A 195 -14.40 -2.80 -12.20
N ILE A 196 -14.15 -2.31 -10.99
CA ILE A 196 -14.00 -3.16 -9.81
C ILE A 196 -15.38 -3.56 -9.29
N TRP A 197 -15.58 -4.86 -9.11
CA TRP A 197 -16.79 -5.46 -8.57
C TRP A 197 -16.47 -6.11 -7.23
N VAL A 198 -17.41 -5.93 -6.30
CA VAL A 198 -17.24 -6.35 -4.91
C VAL A 198 -18.49 -7.08 -4.45
N ALA A 199 -18.29 -8.21 -3.78
CA ALA A 199 -19.34 -8.91 -3.05
C ALA A 199 -19.21 -8.60 -1.56
N THR A 200 -20.31 -8.17 -0.94
CA THR A 200 -20.41 -7.93 0.49
C THR A 200 -21.05 -9.13 1.19
N LYS A 201 -21.11 -9.12 2.53
CA LYS A 201 -21.57 -10.27 3.31
C LYS A 201 -23.05 -10.52 3.16
N THR A 202 -23.84 -9.44 3.25
CA THR A 202 -25.30 -9.47 3.32
C THR A 202 -25.96 -8.64 2.23
N ASP A 203 -25.28 -7.61 1.69
CA ASP A 203 -25.93 -6.65 0.77
C ASP A 203 -25.60 -6.83 -0.72
N GLY A 204 -25.03 -7.98 -1.07
CA GLY A 204 -24.88 -8.42 -2.46
C GLY A 204 -23.70 -7.78 -3.19
N LEU A 205 -23.95 -7.28 -4.40
CA LEU A 205 -22.91 -6.81 -5.32
C LEU A 205 -22.84 -5.29 -5.37
N PHE A 206 -21.62 -4.77 -5.44
CA PHE A 206 -21.32 -3.37 -5.68
C PHE A 206 -20.32 -3.24 -6.82
N LYS A 207 -20.39 -2.11 -7.51
CA LYS A 207 -19.46 -1.74 -8.57
C LYS A 207 -18.87 -0.37 -8.30
N PHE A 208 -17.57 -0.24 -8.49
CA PHE A 208 -16.86 1.02 -8.35
C PHE A 208 -16.97 1.86 -9.63
N VAL A 209 -17.59 3.04 -9.54
CA VAL A 209 -17.81 3.98 -10.65
C VAL A 209 -17.56 5.41 -10.16
N GLY A 210 -16.69 6.17 -10.84
CA GLY A 210 -16.49 7.60 -10.57
C GLY A 210 -16.11 7.93 -9.12
N ASN A 211 -15.38 7.03 -8.45
CA ASN A 211 -14.99 7.10 -7.04
C ASN A 211 -16.06 6.73 -6.00
N LYS A 212 -17.14 6.05 -6.39
CA LYS A 212 -18.16 5.52 -5.47
C LYS A 212 -18.51 4.08 -5.78
N PHE A 213 -18.97 3.36 -4.77
CA PHE A 213 -19.60 2.06 -4.91
C PHE A 213 -21.09 2.24 -5.15
N ILE A 214 -21.57 1.67 -6.24
CA ILE A 214 -22.98 1.64 -6.62
C ILE A 214 -23.46 0.21 -6.47
N LYS A 215 -24.55 0.02 -5.72
CA LYS A 215 -25.19 -1.29 -5.56
C LYS A 215 -25.69 -1.80 -6.91
N VAL A 216 -25.38 -3.06 -7.23
CA VAL A 216 -25.80 -3.73 -8.45
C VAL A 216 -26.92 -4.69 -8.13
N ASN A 217 -28.09 -4.43 -8.70
CA ASN A 217 -29.22 -5.37 -8.69
C ASN A 217 -29.22 -6.15 -10.00
N LEU A 218 -28.90 -7.43 -9.93
CA LEU A 218 -29.00 -8.31 -11.10
C LEU A 218 -30.48 -8.70 -11.31
N PRO A 219 -30.97 -8.73 -12.56
CA PRO A 219 -32.37 -9.01 -12.88
C PRO A 219 -32.69 -10.52 -12.78
N ASP A 220 -32.52 -11.12 -11.59
CA ASP A 220 -32.94 -12.49 -11.30
C ASP A 220 -33.40 -12.60 -9.83
N SER A 221 -34.66 -12.96 -9.61
CA SER A 221 -35.23 -13.11 -8.27
C SER A 221 -34.61 -14.26 -7.48
N LEU A 222 -34.00 -15.25 -8.15
CA LEU A 222 -33.29 -16.36 -7.49
C LEU A 222 -31.96 -15.92 -6.88
N PHE A 223 -31.40 -14.81 -7.38
CA PHE A 223 -30.19 -14.20 -6.85
C PHE A 223 -30.48 -13.30 -5.64
N ALA A 224 -31.68 -12.72 -5.56
CA ALA A 224 -32.05 -11.79 -4.50
C ALA A 224 -31.95 -12.43 -3.10
N GLY A 225 -31.23 -11.77 -2.19
CA GLY A 225 -31.03 -12.23 -0.81
C GLY A 225 -30.07 -13.41 -0.64
N ASN A 226 -29.42 -13.88 -1.70
CA ASN A 226 -28.47 -14.98 -1.62
C ASN A 226 -27.07 -14.48 -1.20
N SER A 227 -26.46 -15.12 -0.21
CA SER A 227 -25.12 -14.74 0.25
C SER A 227 -24.08 -15.17 -0.78
N ILE A 228 -23.30 -14.21 -1.25
CA ILE A 228 -22.24 -14.42 -2.24
C ILE A 228 -20.97 -14.82 -1.49
N PHE A 229 -20.30 -15.89 -1.90
CA PHE A 229 -19.05 -16.34 -1.29
C PHE A 229 -17.81 -16.01 -2.12
N THR A 230 -17.93 -15.96 -3.44
CA THR A 230 -16.79 -15.72 -4.32
C THR A 230 -17.23 -15.09 -5.64
N LEU A 231 -16.39 -14.21 -6.15
CA LEU A 231 -16.48 -13.63 -7.49
C LEU A 231 -15.23 -13.98 -8.28
N GLN A 232 -15.41 -14.32 -9.56
CA GLN A 232 -14.33 -14.43 -10.52
C GLN A 232 -14.77 -13.94 -11.88
N THR A 233 -13.98 -13.08 -12.50
CA THR A 233 -14.18 -12.74 -13.91
C THR A 233 -13.41 -13.71 -14.79
N ILE A 234 -14.15 -14.44 -15.60
CA ILE A 234 -13.65 -15.53 -16.43
C ILE A 234 -14.25 -15.35 -17.82
N ASP A 235 -13.38 -15.23 -18.82
CA ASP A 235 -13.76 -15.07 -20.23
C ASP A 235 -14.80 -13.95 -20.44
N GLN A 236 -14.53 -12.77 -19.87
CA GLN A 236 -15.40 -11.59 -19.90
C GLN A 236 -16.80 -11.82 -19.32
N LYS A 237 -16.96 -12.79 -18.41
CA LYS A 237 -18.19 -13.04 -17.66
C LYS A 237 -17.90 -13.05 -16.17
N LEU A 238 -18.81 -12.52 -15.39
CA LEU A 238 -18.71 -12.56 -13.93
C LEU A 238 -19.35 -13.85 -13.41
N TRP A 239 -18.52 -14.73 -12.86
CA TRP A 239 -18.95 -15.94 -12.19
C TRP A 239 -19.13 -15.66 -10.70
N ILE A 240 -20.31 -16.00 -10.20
CA ILE A 240 -20.78 -15.64 -8.87
C ILE A 240 -21.12 -16.92 -8.13
N GLY A 241 -20.26 -17.31 -7.20
CA GLY A 241 -20.49 -18.43 -6.30
C GLY A 241 -21.28 -17.98 -5.08
N THR A 242 -22.40 -18.64 -4.81
CA THR A 242 -23.32 -18.27 -3.72
C THR A 242 -23.58 -19.45 -2.78
N ALA A 243 -24.31 -19.20 -1.69
CA ALA A 243 -24.80 -20.25 -0.81
C ALA A 243 -25.80 -21.23 -1.48
N ARG A 244 -26.43 -20.82 -2.59
CA ARG A 244 -27.45 -21.59 -3.31
C ARG A 244 -27.17 -21.72 -4.81
N GLY A 245 -25.89 -21.86 -5.17
CA GLY A 245 -25.47 -22.26 -6.50
C GLY A 245 -24.53 -21.29 -7.20
N LEU A 246 -24.24 -21.64 -8.46
CA LEU A 246 -23.39 -20.87 -9.37
C LEU A 246 -24.25 -20.03 -10.32
N TYR A 247 -23.98 -18.73 -10.37
CA TYR A 247 -24.58 -17.80 -11.31
C TYR A 247 -23.48 -17.24 -12.22
N ILE A 248 -23.80 -17.02 -13.49
CA ILE A 248 -22.86 -16.42 -14.46
C ILE A 248 -23.55 -15.24 -15.11
N TYR A 249 -22.94 -14.06 -15.02
CA TYR A 249 -23.43 -12.82 -15.61
C TYR A 249 -22.57 -12.43 -16.81
N ASP A 250 -23.21 -12.21 -17.97
CA ASP A 250 -22.53 -11.88 -19.23
C ASP A 250 -22.39 -10.38 -19.50
N GLY A 251 -22.71 -9.53 -18.52
CA GLY A 251 -22.78 -8.07 -18.69
C GLY A 251 -24.18 -7.57 -19.07
N LYS A 252 -25.12 -8.46 -19.39
CA LYS A 252 -26.52 -8.12 -19.69
C LYS A 252 -27.51 -8.91 -18.83
N LYS A 253 -27.31 -10.22 -18.67
CA LYS A 253 -28.21 -11.11 -17.94
C LYS A 253 -27.47 -12.24 -17.23
N ILE A 254 -28.17 -12.86 -16.28
CA ILE A 254 -27.75 -14.16 -15.73
C ILE A 254 -27.97 -15.24 -16.79
N LEU A 255 -26.94 -16.05 -17.03
CA LEU A 255 -27.00 -17.19 -17.93
C LEU A 255 -27.62 -18.40 -17.22
N ARG A 256 -28.52 -19.09 -17.92
CA ARG A 256 -29.09 -20.37 -17.50
C ARG A 256 -28.66 -21.45 -18.49
N ASN A 257 -27.79 -22.34 -18.07
CA ASN A 257 -27.24 -23.40 -18.90
C ASN A 257 -27.02 -24.68 -18.10
N LYS A 258 -26.51 -25.73 -18.76
CA LYS A 258 -26.21 -27.02 -18.12
C LYS A 258 -25.32 -26.88 -16.87
N LEU A 259 -24.36 -25.96 -16.90
CA LEU A 259 -23.44 -25.74 -15.79
C LEU A 259 -24.14 -25.09 -14.58
N THR A 260 -24.82 -23.95 -14.78
CA THR A 260 -25.51 -23.25 -13.69
C THR A 260 -26.64 -24.10 -13.10
N ASN A 261 -27.31 -24.91 -13.94
CA ASN A 261 -28.36 -25.82 -13.49
C ASN A 261 -27.79 -27.00 -12.68
N PHE A 262 -26.64 -27.55 -13.08
CA PHE A 262 -25.97 -28.61 -12.31
C PHE A 262 -25.60 -28.14 -10.90
N PHE A 263 -25.11 -26.91 -10.78
CA PHE A 263 -24.74 -26.31 -9.50
C PHE A 263 -25.90 -25.68 -8.74
N LYS A 264 -27.15 -25.90 -9.17
CA LYS A 264 -28.31 -25.50 -8.37
C LYS A 264 -28.22 -26.19 -7.00
N ASP A 265 -28.44 -25.43 -5.93
CA ASP A 265 -28.41 -25.90 -4.54
C ASP A 265 -27.02 -26.28 -3.98
N PHE A 266 -25.93 -26.09 -4.75
CA PHE A 266 -24.56 -26.21 -4.23
C PHE A 266 -24.10 -24.91 -3.56
N ALA A 267 -23.43 -25.01 -2.41
CA ALA A 267 -22.78 -23.85 -1.79
C ALA A 267 -21.39 -23.63 -2.41
N ILE A 268 -21.30 -22.75 -3.40
CA ILE A 268 -20.08 -22.52 -4.17
C ILE A 268 -19.12 -21.62 -3.38
N ARG A 269 -18.04 -22.20 -2.86
CA ARG A 269 -17.07 -21.54 -1.99
C ARG A 269 -15.92 -20.90 -2.75
N ARG A 270 -15.44 -21.55 -3.81
CA ARG A 270 -14.32 -21.07 -4.63
C ARG A 270 -14.55 -21.44 -6.09
N ILE A 271 -14.05 -20.57 -6.96
CA ILE A 271 -13.95 -20.78 -8.39
C ILE A 271 -12.53 -20.40 -8.79
N LYS A 272 -11.86 -21.25 -9.56
CA LYS A 272 -10.49 -20.99 -10.03
C LYS A 272 -10.32 -21.54 -11.43
N LYS A 273 -9.81 -20.70 -12.35
CA LYS A 273 -9.38 -21.13 -13.68
C LYS A 273 -7.91 -21.58 -13.60
N ILE A 274 -7.61 -22.77 -14.10
CA ILE A 274 -6.26 -23.33 -14.20
C ILE A 274 -6.11 -23.85 -15.64
N GLY A 275 -5.31 -23.17 -16.45
CA GLY A 275 -5.30 -23.37 -17.90
C GLY A 275 -6.70 -23.16 -18.49
N ASP A 276 -7.20 -24.14 -19.24
CA ASP A 276 -8.55 -24.13 -19.84
C ASP A 276 -9.62 -24.81 -18.96
N THR A 277 -9.26 -25.20 -17.73
CA THR A 277 -10.17 -25.91 -16.82
C THR A 277 -10.66 -24.97 -15.73
N TYR A 278 -11.96 -24.99 -15.45
CA TYR A 278 -12.56 -24.25 -14.35
C TYR A 278 -12.84 -25.20 -13.19
N PHE A 279 -12.16 -25.00 -12.09
CA PHE A 279 -12.40 -25.72 -10.85
C PHE A 279 -13.42 -24.99 -9.99
N ILE A 280 -14.44 -25.72 -9.56
CA ILE A 280 -15.57 -25.22 -8.78
C ILE A 280 -15.62 -26.03 -7.50
N VAL A 281 -15.46 -25.35 -6.36
CA VAL A 281 -15.39 -25.99 -5.04
C VAL A 281 -16.67 -25.70 -4.27
N SER A 282 -17.29 -26.76 -3.76
CA SER A 282 -18.45 -26.70 -2.88
C SER A 282 -18.21 -27.54 -1.62
N ASN A 283 -17.71 -26.90 -0.56
CA ASN A 283 -17.29 -27.53 0.71
C ASN A 283 -16.25 -28.65 0.51
N SER A 284 -16.67 -29.92 0.47
CA SER A 284 -15.81 -31.09 0.24
C SER A 284 -15.80 -31.55 -1.22
N ASN A 285 -16.66 -30.96 -2.07
CA ASN A 285 -16.72 -31.31 -3.48
C ASN A 285 -15.82 -30.41 -4.32
N ILE A 286 -15.13 -31.03 -5.27
CA ILE A 286 -14.35 -30.35 -6.30
C ILE A 286 -14.85 -30.85 -7.65
N PHE A 287 -15.26 -29.95 -8.51
CA PHE A 287 -15.67 -30.27 -9.87
C PHE A 287 -14.76 -29.54 -10.86
N ALA A 288 -14.37 -30.24 -11.92
CA ALA A 288 -13.70 -29.65 -13.06
C ALA A 288 -14.71 -29.47 -14.19
N TYR A 289 -14.80 -28.27 -14.73
CA TYR A 289 -15.54 -27.97 -15.94
C TYR A 289 -14.58 -27.67 -17.08
N LYS A 290 -14.69 -28.41 -18.19
CA LYS A 290 -13.89 -28.21 -19.40
C LYS A 290 -14.70 -28.65 -20.62
N ASN A 291 -14.73 -27.84 -21.68
CA ASN A 291 -15.38 -28.16 -22.96
C ASN A 291 -16.82 -28.69 -22.80
N GLY A 292 -17.63 -28.06 -21.93
CA GLY A 292 -19.02 -28.46 -21.70
C GLY A 292 -19.23 -29.69 -20.81
N LYS A 293 -18.16 -30.36 -20.38
CA LYS A 293 -18.21 -31.53 -19.49
C LYS A 293 -17.88 -31.15 -18.06
N ILE A 294 -18.62 -31.73 -17.12
CA ILE A 294 -18.40 -31.60 -15.68
C ILE A 294 -17.88 -32.95 -15.19
N VAL A 295 -16.74 -32.94 -14.53
CA VAL A 295 -16.11 -34.13 -13.93
C VAL A 295 -15.97 -33.90 -12.44
N ASP A 296 -16.40 -34.88 -11.64
CA ASP A 296 -16.24 -34.85 -10.19
C ASP A 296 -14.82 -35.30 -9.80
N TYR A 297 -14.08 -34.39 -9.18
CA TYR A 297 -12.72 -34.60 -8.70
C TYR A 297 -12.66 -34.87 -7.20
N SER A 298 -13.79 -35.16 -6.55
CA SER A 298 -13.87 -35.38 -5.09
C SER A 298 -13.49 -36.80 -4.66
N PHE A 299 -12.67 -37.51 -5.47
CA PHE A 299 -12.16 -38.86 -5.18
C PHE A 299 -11.67 -38.92 -3.73
N ASN A 300 -11.97 -40.00 -2.99
CA ASN A 300 -11.56 -40.25 -1.60
C ASN A 300 -11.75 -39.10 -0.55
N LEU A 301 -12.28 -37.95 -0.95
CA LEU A 301 -12.62 -36.81 -0.09
C LEU A 301 -14.04 -36.94 0.43
N LYS A 302 -14.95 -37.55 -0.33
CA LYS A 302 -16.36 -37.75 0.07
C LYS A 302 -16.51 -38.57 1.35
N SER A 303 -15.58 -39.49 1.61
CA SER A 303 -15.56 -40.29 2.84
C SER A 303 -15.07 -39.50 4.07
N LYS A 304 -14.38 -38.37 3.86
CA LYS A 304 -13.90 -37.51 4.95
C LYS A 304 -15.03 -36.62 5.45
N LYS A 305 -15.68 -37.05 6.54
CA LYS A 305 -16.67 -36.23 7.25
C LYS A 305 -16.06 -34.87 7.61
N ARG A 306 -16.80 -33.78 7.33
CA ARG A 306 -16.46 -32.38 7.69
C ARG A 306 -15.23 -31.77 6.98
N LEU A 307 -14.82 -32.28 5.82
CA LEU A 307 -13.77 -31.63 5.01
C LEU A 307 -14.28 -30.27 4.48
N SER A 308 -13.50 -29.20 4.71
CA SER A 308 -13.81 -27.87 4.21
C SER A 308 -12.63 -27.33 3.41
N ILE A 309 -12.80 -27.23 2.10
CA ILE A 309 -11.74 -26.80 1.17
C ILE A 309 -11.80 -25.28 1.00
N TRP A 310 -10.68 -24.61 1.29
CA TRP A 310 -10.56 -23.15 1.34
C TRP A 310 -9.55 -22.62 0.31
N GLY A 311 -8.64 -23.45 -0.18
CA GLY A 311 -7.72 -23.11 -1.25
C GLY A 311 -7.65 -24.20 -2.32
N ILE A 312 -7.49 -23.78 -3.58
CA ILE A 312 -7.19 -24.66 -4.71
C ILE A 312 -6.23 -23.94 -5.65
N ALA A 313 -5.19 -24.65 -6.07
CA ALA A 313 -4.10 -24.11 -6.89
C ALA A 313 -3.45 -25.21 -7.74
N GLN A 314 -2.60 -24.81 -8.67
CA GLN A 314 -1.72 -25.72 -9.40
C GLN A 314 -0.27 -25.44 -8.98
N ASP A 315 0.43 -26.48 -8.53
CA ASP A 315 1.84 -26.33 -8.19
C ASP A 315 2.75 -26.29 -9.44
N LYS A 316 4.03 -25.97 -9.23
CA LYS A 316 5.03 -25.89 -10.32
C LYS A 316 5.24 -27.18 -11.12
N LEU A 317 4.78 -28.33 -10.62
CA LEU A 317 4.84 -29.62 -11.31
C LEU A 317 3.53 -29.94 -12.05
N GLY A 318 2.59 -29.00 -12.09
CA GLY A 318 1.31 -29.14 -12.77
C GLY A 318 0.24 -29.90 -11.97
N ARG A 319 0.50 -30.22 -10.70
CA ARG A 319 -0.40 -31.01 -9.86
C ARG A 319 -1.41 -30.12 -9.15
N LEU A 320 -2.62 -30.64 -8.95
CA LEU A 320 -3.62 -29.92 -8.17
C LEU A 320 -3.33 -30.02 -6.69
N PHE A 321 -3.38 -28.88 -6.03
CA PHE A 321 -3.18 -28.73 -4.60
C PHE A 321 -4.44 -28.14 -3.99
N ILE A 322 -4.86 -28.65 -2.83
CA ILE A 322 -5.92 -28.05 -2.03
C ILE A 322 -5.46 -27.79 -0.60
N GLY A 323 -5.92 -26.66 -0.07
CA GLY A 323 -5.79 -26.30 1.33
C GLY A 323 -7.14 -26.42 2.04
N THR A 324 -7.14 -26.94 3.26
CA THR A 324 -8.36 -27.15 4.04
C THR A 324 -8.31 -26.45 5.39
N ASN A 325 -9.47 -26.10 5.91
CA ASN A 325 -9.59 -25.58 7.27
C ASN A 325 -9.58 -26.76 8.27
N GLY A 326 -8.39 -27.12 8.75
CA GLY A 326 -8.19 -28.02 9.89
C GLY A 326 -7.82 -29.47 9.54
N GLN A 327 -7.70 -29.83 8.26
CA GLN A 327 -7.18 -31.13 7.82
C GLN A 327 -5.89 -31.02 6.98
N GLY A 328 -5.25 -29.84 7.00
CA GLY A 328 -4.01 -29.59 6.27
C GLY A 328 -4.21 -29.47 4.76
N ALA A 329 -3.19 -29.91 4.02
CA ALA A 329 -3.13 -29.80 2.58
C ALA A 329 -3.22 -31.18 1.92
N PHE A 330 -3.74 -31.21 0.69
CA PHE A 330 -3.78 -32.42 -0.13
C PHE A 330 -3.25 -32.12 -1.52
N LEU A 331 -2.67 -33.14 -2.13
CA LEU A 331 -2.16 -33.11 -3.49
C LEU A 331 -2.84 -34.22 -4.29
N LEU A 332 -3.30 -33.91 -5.49
CA LEU A 332 -3.84 -34.92 -6.40
C LEU A 332 -2.70 -35.67 -7.07
N LYS A 333 -2.65 -36.98 -6.88
CA LYS A 333 -1.70 -37.89 -7.52
C LYS A 333 -2.41 -39.20 -7.87
N ASP A 334 -2.25 -39.66 -9.10
CA ASP A 334 -2.85 -40.91 -9.60
C ASP A 334 -4.38 -40.98 -9.33
N GLU A 335 -5.07 -39.88 -9.63
CA GLU A 335 -6.52 -39.70 -9.39
C GLU A 335 -6.97 -39.83 -7.93
N GLN A 336 -6.06 -39.77 -6.96
CA GLN A 336 -6.37 -39.80 -5.54
C GLN A 336 -5.78 -38.59 -4.82
N TRP A 337 -6.54 -38.02 -3.88
CA TRP A 337 -6.04 -36.96 -3.02
C TRP A 337 -5.20 -37.54 -1.90
N GLN A 338 -3.91 -37.22 -1.91
CA GLN A 338 -2.95 -37.64 -0.90
C GLN A 338 -2.75 -36.51 0.11
N SER A 339 -2.88 -36.82 1.40
CA SER A 339 -2.63 -35.85 2.46
C SER A 339 -1.15 -35.50 2.49
N LEU A 340 -0.84 -34.21 2.56
CA LEU A 340 0.50 -33.72 2.85
C LEU A 340 0.61 -33.50 4.36
N HIS A 341 1.72 -33.93 4.94
CA HIS A 341 1.95 -33.77 6.37
C HIS A 341 2.32 -32.32 6.69
N LEU A 342 1.56 -31.72 7.61
CA LEU A 342 1.82 -30.42 8.21
C LEU A 342 1.73 -30.59 9.72
N PRO A 343 2.51 -29.82 10.51
CA PRO A 343 2.31 -29.76 11.96
C PRO A 343 0.87 -29.37 12.28
N ASP A 344 0.30 -29.91 13.36
CA ASP A 344 -1.10 -29.64 13.75
C ASP A 344 -1.37 -28.15 13.96
N SER A 345 -0.37 -27.39 14.40
CA SER A 345 -0.47 -25.93 14.55
C SER A 345 -0.62 -25.17 13.22
N LEU A 346 -0.37 -25.82 12.09
CA LEU A 346 -0.39 -25.25 10.74
C LEU A 346 -1.41 -25.91 9.81
N ASN A 347 -2.25 -26.82 10.33
CA ASN A 347 -3.21 -27.58 9.54
C ASN A 347 -4.49 -26.79 9.16
N GLN A 348 -4.67 -25.59 9.70
CA GLN A 348 -5.72 -24.65 9.31
C GLN A 348 -5.21 -23.75 8.19
N ILE A 349 -5.59 -24.08 6.95
CA ILE A 349 -5.24 -23.32 5.76
C ILE A 349 -6.45 -22.48 5.32
N PHE A 350 -6.23 -21.17 5.16
CA PHE A 350 -7.28 -20.23 4.78
C PHE A 350 -7.23 -19.88 3.29
N SER A 351 -6.05 -19.84 2.69
CA SER A 351 -5.90 -19.59 1.26
C SER A 351 -4.64 -20.25 0.71
N VAL A 352 -4.65 -20.45 -0.60
CA VAL A 352 -3.51 -20.90 -1.38
C VAL A 352 -3.49 -20.04 -2.63
N SER A 353 -2.36 -19.38 -2.87
CA SER A 353 -2.15 -18.55 -4.05
C SER A 353 -0.83 -18.91 -4.70
N GLU A 354 -0.78 -18.90 -6.02
CA GLU A 354 0.44 -19.11 -6.79
C GLU A 354 1.06 -17.76 -7.23
N ASP A 355 2.38 -17.71 -7.33
CA ASP A 355 3.08 -16.65 -8.05
C ASP A 355 3.25 -16.99 -9.55
N THR A 356 3.91 -16.11 -10.30
CA THR A 356 4.16 -16.31 -11.74
C THR A 356 5.08 -17.49 -12.05
N ASN A 357 5.78 -18.04 -11.05
CA ASN A 357 6.63 -19.22 -11.16
C ASN A 357 5.95 -20.49 -10.64
N ASN A 358 4.64 -20.44 -10.39
CA ASN A 358 3.84 -21.53 -9.81
C ASN A 358 4.32 -22.00 -8.43
N ILE A 359 5.00 -21.12 -7.68
CA ILE A 359 5.30 -21.36 -6.28
C ILE A 359 4.05 -21.06 -5.47
N LEU A 360 3.66 -22.00 -4.61
CA LEU A 360 2.46 -21.84 -3.80
C LEU A 360 2.79 -21.18 -2.47
N TYR A 361 2.04 -20.13 -2.17
CA TYR A 361 1.96 -19.48 -0.87
C TYR A 361 0.71 -19.95 -0.15
N VAL A 362 0.87 -20.45 1.07
CA VAL A 362 -0.20 -21.09 1.85
C VAL A 362 -0.39 -20.32 3.15
N ALA A 363 -1.51 -19.63 3.25
CA ALA A 363 -1.86 -18.83 4.43
C ALA A 363 -2.48 -19.70 5.52
N THR A 364 -2.00 -19.57 6.75
CA THR A 364 -2.41 -20.41 7.88
C THR A 364 -2.81 -19.59 9.12
N SER A 365 -3.28 -20.29 10.16
CA SER A 365 -3.58 -19.70 11.47
C SER A 365 -2.33 -19.18 12.23
N LYS A 366 -1.13 -19.55 11.77
CA LYS A 366 0.16 -19.22 12.42
C LYS A 366 1.19 -18.62 11.46
N GLY A 367 0.72 -18.01 10.37
CA GLY A 367 1.57 -17.27 9.43
C GLY A 367 1.48 -17.79 8.00
N LEU A 368 2.63 -17.84 7.32
CA LEU A 368 2.73 -18.11 5.89
C LEU A 368 3.72 -19.24 5.62
N LEU A 369 3.26 -20.24 4.86
CA LEU A 369 4.10 -21.30 4.32
C LEU A 369 4.31 -21.10 2.82
N LYS A 370 5.39 -21.70 2.32
CA LYS A 370 5.66 -21.90 0.90
C LYS A 370 5.80 -23.37 0.59
N TRP A 371 5.11 -23.81 -0.45
CA TRP A 371 5.24 -25.14 -1.01
C TRP A 371 6.03 -25.06 -2.31
N ASP A 372 7.16 -25.76 -2.35
CA ASP A 372 8.06 -25.78 -3.50
C ASP A 372 7.82 -26.95 -4.46
N GLY A 373 6.76 -27.74 -4.25
CA GLY A 373 6.51 -28.98 -4.99
C GLY A 373 6.93 -30.25 -4.25
N GLN A 374 7.69 -30.15 -3.16
CA GLN A 374 8.09 -31.32 -2.37
C GLN A 374 7.95 -31.07 -0.87
N HIS A 375 8.34 -29.88 -0.40
CA HIS A 375 8.38 -29.56 1.01
C HIS A 375 7.67 -28.24 1.32
N PHE A 376 7.15 -28.15 2.54
CA PHE A 376 6.73 -26.87 3.12
C PHE A 376 7.90 -26.18 3.81
N SER A 377 8.05 -24.89 3.55
CA SER A 377 8.93 -23.99 4.29
C SER A 377 8.09 -22.88 4.93
N GLN A 378 8.26 -22.66 6.23
CA GLN A 378 7.60 -21.53 6.90
C GLN A 378 8.39 -20.26 6.62
N ILE A 379 7.84 -19.37 5.77
CA ILE A 379 8.51 -18.10 5.43
C ILE A 379 8.26 -17.07 6.52
N LEU A 380 7.10 -17.11 7.16
CA LEU A 380 6.72 -16.15 8.19
C LEU A 380 5.95 -16.84 9.32
N ASN A 381 6.48 -16.77 10.53
CA ASN A 381 5.81 -17.21 11.74
C ASN A 381 5.11 -16.02 12.41
N LEU A 382 3.79 -16.12 12.60
CA LEU A 382 2.99 -15.08 13.24
C LEU A 382 2.11 -15.70 14.32
N ASN A 383 1.90 -14.97 15.41
CA ASN A 383 0.88 -15.33 16.41
C ASN A 383 -0.52 -14.79 16.02
N GLN A 384 -0.81 -14.76 14.72
CA GLN A 384 -2.09 -14.31 14.19
C GLN A 384 -2.37 -14.97 12.83
N THR A 385 -3.65 -15.01 12.47
CA THR A 385 -4.12 -15.62 11.23
C THR A 385 -3.72 -14.78 10.01
N VAL A 386 -3.23 -15.47 8.98
CA VAL A 386 -3.20 -14.95 7.62
C VAL A 386 -4.42 -15.49 6.89
N TRP A 387 -5.32 -14.60 6.51
CA TRP A 387 -6.59 -14.94 5.85
C TRP A 387 -6.41 -15.12 4.34
N ASP A 388 -5.58 -14.26 3.73
CA ASP A 388 -5.29 -14.33 2.30
C ASP A 388 -3.85 -13.92 1.98
N VAL A 389 -3.37 -14.36 0.83
CA VAL A 389 -2.05 -14.03 0.29
C VAL A 389 -2.15 -13.65 -1.18
N LEU A 390 -1.51 -12.54 -1.53
CA LEU A 390 -1.47 -12.00 -2.89
C LEU A 390 -0.01 -11.78 -3.31
N PRO A 391 0.60 -12.73 -4.03
CA PRO A 391 1.85 -12.51 -4.74
C PRO A 391 1.68 -11.46 -5.85
N MET A 392 2.58 -10.49 -5.92
CA MET A 392 2.60 -9.37 -6.87
C MET A 392 4.05 -9.10 -7.31
N GLY A 393 4.52 -9.83 -8.33
CA GLY A 393 5.89 -9.73 -8.80
C GLY A 393 6.91 -10.05 -7.70
N SER A 394 7.79 -9.09 -7.38
CA SER A 394 8.80 -9.24 -6.30
C SER A 394 8.27 -9.09 -4.87
N MET A 395 6.97 -8.82 -4.71
CA MET A 395 6.34 -8.49 -3.46
C MET A 395 5.20 -9.46 -3.15
N THR A 396 4.97 -9.75 -1.88
CA THR A 396 3.84 -10.57 -1.44
C THR A 396 3.07 -9.84 -0.35
N TRP A 397 1.77 -9.65 -0.58
CA TRP A 397 0.88 -9.08 0.43
C TRP A 397 0.17 -10.18 1.20
N LEU A 398 0.03 -9.99 2.52
CA LEU A 398 -0.69 -10.86 3.42
C LEU A 398 -1.82 -10.06 4.07
N LEU A 399 -3.03 -10.58 3.96
CA LEU A 399 -4.22 -10.07 4.62
C LEU A 399 -4.32 -10.79 5.96
N THR A 400 -4.27 -10.05 7.07
CA THR A 400 -4.23 -10.65 8.41
C THR A 400 -5.37 -10.11 9.28
N SER A 401 -5.50 -10.67 10.50
CA SER A 401 -6.39 -10.12 11.53
C SER A 401 -5.85 -8.85 12.21
N ARG A 402 -4.60 -8.43 11.92
CA ARG A 402 -3.95 -7.25 12.52
C ARG A 402 -3.20 -6.40 11.50
N GLY A 403 -3.79 -6.19 10.32
CA GLY A 403 -3.31 -5.29 9.29
C GLY A 403 -2.86 -6.00 8.02
N LEU A 404 -2.27 -5.23 7.11
CA LEU A 404 -1.65 -5.74 5.90
C LEU A 404 -0.15 -5.91 6.12
N TYR A 405 0.39 -7.05 5.71
CA TYR A 405 1.81 -7.31 5.75
C TYR A 405 2.33 -7.37 4.32
N GLN A 406 3.45 -6.72 4.07
CA GLN A 406 4.10 -6.70 2.77
C GLN A 406 5.49 -7.30 2.92
N LEU A 407 5.72 -8.41 2.24
CA LEU A 407 7.00 -9.12 2.20
C LEU A 407 7.73 -8.78 0.90
N LYS A 408 9.00 -8.36 1.01
CA LYS A 408 9.88 -8.12 -0.14
C LYS A 408 11.33 -8.43 0.23
N GLN A 409 11.99 -9.37 -0.45
CA GLN A 409 13.40 -9.74 -0.23
C GLN A 409 13.75 -9.92 1.28
N ASN A 410 12.96 -10.73 1.98
CA ASN A 410 13.05 -11.01 3.44
C ASN A 410 12.74 -9.82 4.38
N LYS A 411 12.35 -8.67 3.85
CA LYS A 411 11.89 -7.53 4.66
C LYS A 411 10.37 -7.56 4.76
N ILE A 412 9.88 -7.27 5.95
CA ILE A 412 8.45 -7.22 6.25
C ILE A 412 8.10 -5.79 6.63
N ARG A 413 7.09 -5.25 5.96
CA ARG A 413 6.45 -3.99 6.33
C ARG A 413 5.03 -4.26 6.78
N ILE A 414 4.65 -3.69 7.91
CA ILE A 414 3.33 -3.88 8.51
C ILE A 414 2.57 -2.56 8.38
N TYR A 415 1.34 -2.65 7.88
CA TYR A 415 0.43 -1.53 7.75
C TYR A 415 -0.76 -1.72 8.67
N SER A 416 -1.09 -0.66 9.40
CA SER A 416 -2.17 -0.59 10.40
C SER A 416 -2.97 0.71 10.23
N LEU A 417 -3.89 1.00 11.15
CA LEU A 417 -4.61 2.29 11.21
C LEU A 417 -3.65 3.49 11.20
N LYS A 418 -2.49 3.38 11.87
CA LYS A 418 -1.46 4.43 11.89
C LYS A 418 -0.89 4.75 10.50
N ASN A 419 -0.99 3.79 9.59
CA ASN A 419 -0.53 3.91 8.21
C ASN A 419 -1.67 4.28 7.26
N GLY A 420 -2.84 4.64 7.78
CA GLY A 420 -3.98 5.08 6.98
C GLY A 420 -4.86 3.96 6.46
N LEU A 421 -4.80 2.74 7.03
CA LEU A 421 -5.82 1.72 6.73
C LEU A 421 -7.13 2.08 7.44
N ILE A 422 -8.27 1.80 6.80
CA ILE A 422 -9.59 1.92 7.42
C ILE A 422 -9.82 0.91 8.55
N SER A 423 -9.25 -0.29 8.41
CA SER A 423 -9.35 -1.37 9.39
C SER A 423 -8.09 -2.23 9.39
N THR A 424 -7.91 -3.01 10.46
CA THR A 424 -6.84 -4.01 10.57
C THR A 424 -7.34 -5.44 10.37
N GLU A 425 -8.64 -5.67 10.29
CA GLU A 425 -9.18 -7.01 10.08
C GLU A 425 -9.59 -7.21 8.62
N PHE A 426 -8.79 -8.00 7.90
CA PHE A 426 -9.00 -8.30 6.49
C PHE A 426 -9.68 -9.65 6.30
N ASN A 427 -10.40 -9.79 5.20
CA ASN A 427 -11.19 -10.98 4.91
C ASN A 427 -10.51 -11.87 3.86
N MET A 428 -10.69 -13.18 4.02
CA MET A 428 -10.31 -14.17 3.02
C MET A 428 -11.15 -14.01 1.73
N GLY A 429 -10.51 -14.12 0.58
CA GLY A 429 -11.12 -14.02 -0.75
C GLY A 429 -11.34 -12.58 -1.22
N ALA A 430 -11.13 -11.60 -0.33
CA ALA A 430 -11.34 -10.18 -0.56
C ALA A 430 -10.05 -9.50 -1.03
N VAL A 431 -9.42 -10.06 -2.06
CA VAL A 431 -8.17 -9.51 -2.61
C VAL A 431 -8.15 -9.57 -4.12
N PHE A 432 -7.64 -8.53 -4.76
CA PHE A 432 -7.50 -8.43 -6.20
C PHE A 432 -6.31 -7.54 -6.58
N SER A 433 -5.51 -7.95 -7.55
CA SER A 433 -4.48 -7.10 -8.15
C SER A 433 -4.81 -6.78 -9.60
N LEU A 434 -4.59 -5.52 -10.00
CA LEU A 434 -4.66 -5.11 -11.40
C LEU A 434 -3.31 -5.29 -12.09
N ASN A 435 -2.23 -4.97 -11.37
CA ASN A 435 -0.83 -5.10 -11.78
C ASN A 435 0.05 -5.03 -10.52
N GLU A 436 1.38 -5.09 -10.65
CA GLU A 436 2.32 -5.09 -9.52
C GLU A 436 2.29 -3.83 -8.64
N ASN A 437 1.67 -2.74 -9.12
CA ASN A 437 1.60 -1.45 -8.43
C ASN A 437 0.20 -1.12 -7.92
N GLU A 438 -0.80 -1.96 -8.17
CA GLU A 438 -2.19 -1.63 -7.85
C GLU A 438 -2.97 -2.86 -7.39
N ALA A 439 -3.52 -2.78 -6.17
CA ALA A 439 -4.27 -3.85 -5.54
C ALA A 439 -5.41 -3.34 -4.67
N TRP A 440 -6.39 -4.20 -4.44
CA TRP A 440 -7.56 -3.97 -3.61
C TRP A 440 -7.60 -5.03 -2.52
N PHE A 441 -7.85 -4.59 -1.28
CA PHE A 441 -7.93 -5.42 -0.10
C PHE A 441 -9.24 -5.12 0.63
N GLY A 442 -10.04 -6.14 0.90
CA GLY A 442 -11.30 -6.00 1.62
C GLY A 442 -11.21 -6.55 3.03
N GLY A 443 -11.90 -5.89 3.94
CA GLY A 443 -11.98 -6.27 5.34
C GLY A 443 -13.38 -6.13 5.89
N VAL A 444 -13.47 -6.04 7.22
CA VAL A 444 -14.76 -5.95 7.93
C VAL A 444 -15.39 -4.56 7.88
N GLU A 445 -14.58 -3.51 7.72
CA GLU A 445 -15.03 -2.10 7.68
C GLU A 445 -14.92 -1.44 6.30
N GLY A 446 -14.65 -2.22 5.25
CA GLY A 446 -14.66 -1.75 3.87
C GLY A 446 -13.47 -2.23 3.05
N LEU A 447 -13.03 -1.38 2.14
CA LEU A 447 -11.94 -1.67 1.20
C LEU A 447 -10.77 -0.71 1.41
N VAL A 448 -9.58 -1.21 1.11
CA VAL A 448 -8.37 -0.44 0.92
C VAL A 448 -7.91 -0.64 -0.52
N HIS A 449 -7.79 0.44 -1.26
CA HIS A 449 -7.13 0.47 -2.56
C HIS A 449 -5.68 0.91 -2.36
N TYR A 450 -4.76 0.01 -2.68
CA TYR A 450 -3.34 0.31 -2.75
C TYR A 450 -2.97 0.71 -4.16
N LYS A 451 -2.37 1.88 -4.30
CA LYS A 451 -1.72 2.34 -5.53
C LYS A 451 -0.33 2.84 -5.21
N LYS A 452 0.69 2.13 -5.70
CA LYS A 452 2.09 2.52 -5.54
C LYS A 452 2.34 3.82 -6.31
N ARG A 453 2.53 4.92 -5.59
CA ARG A 453 2.93 6.20 -6.17
C ARG A 453 4.46 6.23 -6.23
N LEU A 454 5.02 6.23 -7.46
CA LEU A 454 6.47 6.22 -7.72
C LEU A 454 7.23 7.38 -7.04
N THR A 455 6.51 8.44 -6.72
CA THR A 455 7.01 9.68 -6.13
C THR A 455 7.21 9.57 -4.61
N TYR A 456 6.74 8.48 -4.00
CA TYR A 456 6.76 8.31 -2.56
C TYR A 456 7.90 7.38 -2.12
N PRO A 457 8.75 7.80 -1.17
CA PRO A 457 9.85 6.97 -0.71
C PRO A 457 9.36 5.75 0.08
N ASP A 458 9.84 4.58 -0.33
CA ASP A 458 9.74 3.32 0.41
C ASP A 458 10.73 3.34 1.57
N PHE A 459 10.32 3.84 2.74
CA PHE A 459 11.12 3.75 3.95
C PHE A 459 10.91 2.40 4.65
N LEU A 460 11.99 1.91 5.27
CA LEU A 460 11.96 0.75 6.16
C LEU A 460 12.18 1.24 7.59
N PRO A 461 11.39 0.79 8.56
CA PRO A 461 11.59 1.19 9.93
C PRO A 461 12.88 0.64 10.55
N LYS A 462 13.56 1.47 11.34
CA LYS A 462 14.61 1.13 12.30
C LYS A 462 13.96 1.03 13.67
N PHE A 463 14.09 -0.13 14.31
CA PHE A 463 13.61 -0.32 15.67
C PHE A 463 14.52 0.43 16.66
N LEU A 464 13.90 1.17 17.57
CA LEU A 464 14.58 1.80 18.70
C LEU A 464 14.03 1.17 19.98
N ILE A 465 14.91 0.63 20.83
CA ILE A 465 14.52 0.23 22.19
C ILE A 465 14.41 1.53 22.99
N THR A 466 13.18 1.99 23.22
CA THR A 466 12.93 3.26 23.92
C THR A 466 12.94 3.12 25.43
N GLN A 467 12.84 1.89 25.94
CA GLN A 467 12.84 1.61 27.37
C GLN A 467 13.22 0.16 27.62
N ILE A 468 14.08 -0.07 28.62
CA ILE A 468 14.32 -1.38 29.22
C ILE A 468 13.97 -1.21 30.70
N THR A 469 12.93 -1.91 31.16
CA THR A 469 12.55 -1.94 32.56
C THR A 469 13.17 -3.19 33.21
N SER A 470 13.75 -3.00 34.39
CA SER A 470 14.32 -4.07 35.24
C SER A 470 13.26 -5.00 35.79
#